data_AF-A0A4P7YRY2-F1
#
_entry.id   AF-A0A4P7YRY2-F1
#
_cell.length_a   1.000
_cell.length_b   1.000
_cell.length_c   1.000
_cell.angle_alpha   90.00
_cell.angle_beta   90.00
_cell.angle_gamma   90.00
#
_symmetry.space_group_name_H-M   'P 1'
#
loop_
_entity.id
_entity.type
_entity.pdbx_description
1 polymer ?
#
loop_
_entity_poly.entity_id
_entity_poly.type
_entity_poly.pdbx_seq_one_letter_code
_entity_poly.pdbx_strand_id
1 'polypeptide(L)'
;MNRDVSSHRWSVAPAQRALDHETLDADIRAAFARVVVCLRGEVDALARRMADIGTVELVERDGGLQVLYRSHHGEDGGEGLHRLIGDFDLHLTHDGRVAIHMRIRGDVPPAESLDFDRATVEHFRTRLHAFETGCRCLPIARAA
;
A
#
# COMPACT_ATOMS: atom_id res chain seq x y z
N MET A 1 32.06 7.90 3.57
CA MET A 1 31.34 7.91 2.29
C MET A 1 30.19 6.92 2.42
N ASN A 2 29.04 7.42 2.88
CA ASN A 2 27.88 6.62 3.28
C ASN A 2 27.22 5.94 2.07
N ARG A 3 27.05 4.63 2.16
CA ARG A 3 26.02 3.89 1.42
C ARG A 3 25.25 3.06 2.43
N ASP A 4 24.40 3.74 3.20
CA ASP A 4 23.24 3.10 3.82
C ASP A 4 22.31 2.65 2.71
N VAL A 5 22.52 1.43 2.24
CA VAL A 5 21.59 0.73 1.36
C VAL A 5 20.45 0.32 2.27
N SER A 6 19.44 1.19 2.40
CA SER A 6 18.23 0.93 3.17
C SER A 6 17.57 -0.34 2.61
N SER A 7 17.79 -1.46 3.30
CA SER A 7 17.48 -2.82 2.88
C SER A 7 16.01 -3.19 3.12
N HIS A 8 15.09 -2.25 2.92
CA HIS A 8 13.65 -2.51 2.98
C HIS A 8 13.12 -2.92 1.60
N ARG A 9 13.91 -3.76 0.91
CA ARG A 9 13.48 -4.55 -0.23
C ARG A 9 12.31 -5.38 0.27
N TRP A 10 11.17 -5.32 -0.41
CA TRP A 10 9.95 -6.06 -0.12
C TRP A 10 10.25 -7.40 0.57
N SER A 11 9.62 -7.67 1.71
CA SER A 11 9.63 -9.00 2.33
C SER A 11 8.79 -9.95 1.47
N VAL A 12 9.25 -10.20 0.26
CA VAL A 12 8.81 -11.29 -0.60
C VAL A 12 9.51 -12.54 -0.06
N ALA A 13 8.79 -13.65 0.10
CA ALA A 13 9.40 -14.88 0.55
C ALA A 13 10.56 -15.27 -0.39
N PRO A 14 11.65 -15.88 0.10
CA PRO A 14 12.81 -16.26 -0.72
C PRO A 14 12.44 -17.08 -1.97
N ALA A 15 11.36 -17.86 -1.92
CA ALA A 15 10.85 -18.63 -3.06
C ALA A 15 10.30 -17.76 -4.20
N GLN A 16 9.81 -16.55 -3.92
CA GLN A 16 9.31 -15.61 -4.94
C GLN A 16 10.42 -14.82 -5.64
N ARG A 17 11.60 -14.67 -5.01
CA ARG A 17 12.80 -14.11 -5.69
C ARG A 17 13.38 -15.04 -6.74
N ALA A 18 13.13 -16.34 -6.64
CA ALA A 18 13.61 -17.32 -7.62
C ALA A 18 12.83 -17.30 -8.95
N LEU A 19 11.75 -16.53 -9.03
CA LEU A 19 10.87 -16.43 -10.21
C LEU A 19 11.12 -15.13 -11.01
N ASP A 20 12.16 -14.36 -10.65
CA ASP A 20 12.61 -13.12 -11.34
C ASP A 20 13.12 -13.34 -12.79
N HIS A 21 13.00 -14.55 -13.35
CA HIS A 21 13.54 -14.89 -14.67
C HIS A 21 12.49 -15.10 -15.77
N GLU A 22 11.20 -15.08 -15.45
CA GLU A 22 10.15 -15.05 -16.48
C GLU A 22 9.74 -13.60 -16.75
N THR A 23 10.01 -13.14 -17.98
CA THR A 23 9.65 -11.78 -18.38
C THR A 23 8.16 -11.76 -18.66
N LEU A 24 7.36 -11.24 -17.73
CA LEU A 24 5.93 -11.00 -17.94
C LEU A 24 5.67 -10.30 -19.28
N ASP A 25 4.66 -10.78 -20.00
CA ASP A 25 4.21 -10.23 -21.28
C ASP A 25 3.95 -8.71 -21.15
N ALA A 26 4.33 -7.97 -22.20
CA ALA A 26 4.10 -6.53 -22.29
C ALA A 26 2.62 -6.17 -22.15
N ASP A 27 1.71 -7.02 -22.63
CA ASP A 27 0.27 -6.80 -22.53
C ASP A 27 -0.23 -6.89 -21.08
N ILE A 28 0.33 -7.80 -20.27
CA ILE A 28 0.02 -7.93 -18.84
C ILE A 28 0.50 -6.69 -18.09
N ARG A 29 1.72 -6.21 -18.38
CA ARG A 29 2.27 -4.99 -17.78
C ARG A 29 1.44 -3.76 -18.15
N ALA A 30 1.03 -3.64 -19.42
CA ALA A 30 0.18 -2.55 -19.89
C ALA A 30 -1.22 -2.60 -19.25
N ALA A 31 -1.77 -3.79 -19.06
CA ALA A 31 -3.02 -4.00 -18.35
C ALA A 31 -2.88 -3.53 -16.90
N PHE A 32 -1.87 -4.02 -16.18
CA PHE A 32 -1.58 -3.61 -14.80
C PHE A 32 -1.42 -2.10 -14.64
N ALA A 33 -0.69 -1.44 -15.56
CA ALA A 33 -0.53 0.00 -15.55
C ALA A 33 -1.88 0.76 -15.62
N ARG A 34 -2.87 0.25 -16.38
CA ARG A 34 -4.21 0.86 -16.43
C ARG A 34 -4.93 0.78 -15.09
N VAL A 35 -4.80 -0.33 -14.36
CA VAL A 35 -5.35 -0.43 -13.01
C VAL A 35 -4.63 0.54 -12.09
N VAL A 36 -3.29 0.58 -12.07
CA VAL A 36 -2.53 1.54 -11.25
C VAL A 36 -3.00 2.98 -11.47
N VAL A 37 -3.25 3.39 -12.73
CA VAL A 37 -3.78 4.73 -13.05
C VAL A 37 -5.17 4.95 -12.42
N CYS A 38 -6.09 3.99 -12.54
CA CYS A 38 -7.40 4.08 -11.88
C CYS A 38 -7.26 4.19 -10.36
N LEU A 39 -6.35 3.42 -9.76
CA LEU A 39 -6.16 3.38 -8.32
C LEU A 39 -5.52 4.65 -7.76
N ARG A 40 -4.66 5.33 -8.53
CA ARG A 40 -4.15 6.65 -8.18
C ARG A 40 -5.30 7.62 -7.88
N GLY A 41 -6.34 7.65 -8.72
CA GLY A 41 -7.51 8.50 -8.49
C GLY A 41 -8.29 8.17 -7.21
N GLU A 42 -8.37 6.88 -6.84
CA GLU A 42 -8.97 6.42 -5.59
C GLU A 42 -8.13 6.80 -4.36
N VAL A 43 -6.80 6.70 -4.48
CA VAL A 43 -5.87 7.13 -3.42
C VAL A 43 -5.91 8.64 -3.22
N ASP A 44 -5.99 9.43 -4.30
CA ASP A 44 -6.17 10.89 -4.20
C ASP A 44 -7.48 11.23 -3.48
N ALA A 45 -8.54 10.47 -3.75
CA ALA A 45 -9.81 10.62 -3.05
C ALA A 45 -9.70 10.24 -1.57
N LEU A 46 -8.98 9.16 -1.24
CA LEU A 46 -8.67 8.78 0.14
C LEU A 46 -7.87 9.86 0.85
N ALA A 47 -6.84 10.41 0.22
CA ALA A 47 -6.00 11.47 0.77
C ALA A 47 -6.84 12.70 1.16
N ARG A 48 -7.77 13.11 0.28
CA ARG A 48 -8.72 14.19 0.59
C ARG A 48 -9.61 13.87 1.79
N ARG A 49 -10.10 12.63 1.91
CA ARG A 49 -10.95 12.21 3.04
C ARG A 49 -10.20 12.12 4.37
N MET A 50 -8.92 11.78 4.34
CA MET A 50 -8.08 11.56 5.54
C MET A 50 -7.27 12.79 5.97
N ALA A 51 -7.34 13.88 5.20
CA ALA A 51 -6.51 15.08 5.39
C ALA A 51 -6.71 15.79 6.73
N ASP A 52 -7.84 15.56 7.40
CA ASP A 52 -8.18 16.13 8.71
C ASP A 52 -7.49 15.44 9.89
N ILE A 53 -7.04 14.19 9.72
CA ILE A 53 -6.48 13.35 10.78
C ILE A 53 -5.06 12.83 10.49
N GLY A 54 -4.61 12.94 9.24
CA GLY A 54 -3.31 12.42 8.84
C GLY A 54 -2.91 12.77 7.42
N THR A 55 -1.81 12.18 6.99
CA THR A 55 -1.26 12.31 5.66
C THR A 55 -1.25 10.95 4.99
N VAL A 56 -1.82 10.90 3.78
CA VAL A 56 -1.75 9.75 2.88
C VAL A 56 -0.68 10.07 1.83
N GLU A 57 0.30 9.18 1.70
CA GLU A 57 1.36 9.27 0.69
C GLU A 57 1.20 8.11 -0.29
N LEU A 58 1.36 8.42 -1.58
CA LEU A 58 1.40 7.43 -2.64
C LEU A 58 2.83 7.25 -3.13
N VAL A 59 3.31 6.01 -3.10
CA VAL A 59 4.64 5.60 -3.55
C VAL A 59 4.48 4.63 -4.71
N GLU A 60 4.97 5.02 -5.87
CA GLU A 60 5.01 4.14 -7.03
C GLU A 60 6.36 3.45 -7.14
N ARG A 61 6.30 2.16 -7.47
CA ARG A 61 7.46 1.28 -7.61
C ARG A 61 7.31 0.53 -8.93
N ASP A 62 8.42 0.03 -9.46
CA ASP A 62 8.35 -0.83 -10.65
C ASP A 62 7.43 -2.03 -10.39
N GLY A 63 6.34 -2.11 -11.13
CA GLY A 63 5.36 -3.20 -10.98
C GLY A 63 4.42 -3.06 -9.78
N GLY A 64 4.31 -1.89 -9.15
CA GLY A 64 3.40 -1.73 -8.00
C GLY A 64 3.13 -0.31 -7.53
N LEU A 65 2.21 -0.23 -6.57
CA LEU A 65 1.74 0.99 -5.93
C LEU A 65 1.59 0.72 -4.43
N GLN A 66 2.09 1.64 -3.62
CA GLN A 66 2.05 1.57 -2.15
C GLN A 66 1.42 2.85 -1.61
N VAL A 67 0.45 2.69 -0.71
CA VAL A 67 -0.21 3.79 0.01
C VAL A 67 0.25 3.74 1.46
N LEU A 68 0.74 4.85 1.97
CA LEU A 68 1.23 4.98 3.34
C LEU A 68 0.36 5.99 4.08
N TYR A 69 -0.16 5.60 5.25
CA TYR A 69 -0.92 6.51 6.10
C TYR A 69 -0.15 6.84 7.39
N ARG A 70 -0.05 8.13 7.70
CA ARG A 70 0.59 8.65 8.92
C ARG A 70 -0.36 9.60 9.63
N SER A 71 -0.67 9.33 10.90
CA SER A 71 -1.51 10.20 11.73
C SER A 71 -0.81 11.52 12.03
N HIS A 72 -1.58 12.62 12.16
CA HIS A 72 -1.09 13.89 12.70
C HIS A 72 -0.89 13.84 14.22
N HIS A 73 -1.67 13.02 14.92
CA HIS A 73 -1.60 12.87 16.37
C HIS A 73 -0.64 11.75 16.76
N GLY A 74 0.52 12.13 17.29
CA GLY A 74 1.49 11.25 17.94
C GLY A 74 2.35 12.08 18.87
N GLU A 75 1.96 12.16 20.15
CA GLU A 75 2.82 12.72 21.19
C GLU A 75 3.29 11.59 22.11
N ASP A 76 4.60 11.33 22.06
CA ASP A 76 5.41 11.01 23.22
C ASP A 76 6.60 11.99 23.18
N GLY A 77 6.50 13.12 23.88
CA GLY A 77 7.67 13.85 24.38
C GLY A 77 8.64 14.51 23.38
N GLY A 78 8.15 15.25 22.38
CA GLY A 78 8.95 16.36 21.82
C GLY A 78 9.86 16.06 20.61
N GLU A 79 9.75 14.90 19.96
CA GLU A 79 10.29 14.71 18.62
C GLU A 79 9.14 14.38 17.65
N GLY A 80 8.68 15.41 16.96
CA GLY A 80 7.54 15.35 16.05
C GLY A 80 7.76 14.47 14.82
N LEU A 81 6.65 14.34 14.09
CA LEU A 81 6.48 13.80 12.74
C LEU A 81 6.10 12.30 12.63
N HIS A 82 4.83 12.11 12.28
CA HIS A 82 4.35 11.11 11.32
C HIS A 82 4.79 9.64 11.55
N ARG A 83 4.34 9.02 12.65
CA ARG A 83 4.46 7.55 12.77
C ARG A 83 3.61 6.87 11.70
N LEU A 84 4.19 5.92 10.95
CA LEU A 84 3.46 5.08 10.01
C LEU A 84 2.41 4.26 10.77
N ILE A 85 1.14 4.45 10.41
CA ILE A 85 -0.01 3.79 11.02
C ILE A 85 -0.48 2.62 10.19
N GLY A 86 -0.46 2.76 8.87
CA GLY A 86 -0.82 1.67 7.97
C GLY A 86 -0.15 1.81 6.61
N ASP A 87 -0.02 0.66 5.96
CA ASP A 87 0.44 0.51 4.59
C ASP A 87 -0.52 -0.39 3.82
N PHE A 88 -0.74 -0.02 2.56
CA PHE A 88 -1.51 -0.78 1.61
C PHE A 88 -0.67 -0.91 0.34
N ASP A 89 -0.32 -2.13 -0.04
CA ASP A 89 0.50 -2.43 -1.20
C ASP A 89 -0.28 -3.19 -2.24
N LEU A 90 -0.05 -2.81 -3.49
CA LEU A 90 -0.51 -3.49 -4.69
C LEU A 90 0.70 -3.77 -5.57
N HIS A 91 0.90 -5.02 -6.00
CA HIS A 91 1.95 -5.31 -6.97
C HIS A 91 1.59 -6.44 -7.93
N LEU A 92 2.18 -6.38 -9.11
CA LEU A 92 2.09 -7.41 -10.14
C LEU A 92 3.03 -8.55 -9.77
N THR A 93 2.50 -9.77 -9.69
CA THR A 93 3.26 -10.99 -9.43
C THR A 93 3.78 -11.59 -10.74
N HIS A 94 4.80 -12.43 -10.64
CA HIS A 94 5.49 -13.06 -11.78
C HIS A 94 4.58 -13.98 -12.61
N ASP A 95 3.49 -14.50 -12.02
CA ASP A 95 2.48 -15.32 -12.69
C ASP A 95 1.36 -14.47 -13.32
N GLY A 96 1.52 -13.15 -13.37
CA GLY A 96 0.60 -12.21 -14.02
C GLY A 96 -0.62 -11.84 -13.18
N ARG A 97 -0.61 -12.17 -11.89
CA ARG A 97 -1.67 -11.84 -10.92
C ARG A 97 -1.37 -10.56 -10.18
N VAL A 98 -2.35 -10.07 -9.43
CA VAL A 98 -2.21 -8.89 -8.58
C VAL A 98 -2.26 -9.30 -7.13
N ALA A 99 -1.19 -8.98 -6.41
CA ALA A 99 -1.13 -9.17 -4.97
C ALA A 99 -1.51 -7.89 -4.24
N ILE A 100 -2.39 -8.02 -3.24
CA ILE A 100 -2.79 -6.95 -2.32
C ILE A 100 -2.30 -7.32 -0.92
N HIS A 101 -1.56 -6.41 -0.31
CA HIS A 101 -1.14 -6.51 1.07
C HIS A 101 -1.65 -5.29 1.82
N MET A 102 -2.16 -5.51 3.02
CA MET A 102 -2.64 -4.43 3.86
C MET A 102 -2.16 -4.68 5.28
N ARG A 103 -1.63 -3.65 5.90
CA ARG A 103 -1.26 -3.67 7.31
C ARG A 103 -1.71 -2.37 7.95
N ILE A 104 -2.34 -2.52 9.10
CA ILE A 104 -2.76 -1.42 9.95
C ILE A 104 -2.15 -1.72 11.32
N ARG A 105 -1.76 -0.71 12.08
CA ARG A 105 -1.12 -0.93 13.38
C ARG A 105 -1.97 -1.88 14.26
N GLY A 106 -1.40 -3.04 14.58
CA GLY A 106 -2.07 -4.07 15.39
C GLY A 106 -2.96 -5.05 14.62
N ASP A 107 -3.08 -4.90 13.29
CA ASP A 107 -3.85 -5.79 12.43
C ASP A 107 -3.13 -6.04 11.09
N VAL A 108 -2.99 -7.33 10.73
CA VAL A 108 -2.39 -7.76 9.47
C VAL A 108 -3.34 -8.76 8.82
N PRO A 109 -4.30 -8.29 8.02
CA PRO A 109 -5.14 -9.17 7.24
C PRO A 109 -4.29 -10.05 6.31
N PRO A 110 -4.76 -11.26 5.97
CA PRO A 110 -4.07 -12.13 5.02
C PRO A 110 -3.82 -11.41 3.69
N ALA A 111 -2.65 -11.66 3.10
CA ALA A 111 -2.35 -11.21 1.74
C ALA A 111 -3.27 -11.91 0.74
N GLU A 112 -3.68 -11.18 -0.29
CA GLU A 112 -4.60 -11.66 -1.32
C GLU A 112 -3.91 -11.65 -2.67
N SER A 113 -4.16 -12.67 -3.50
CA SER A 113 -3.70 -12.73 -4.90
C SER A 113 -4.89 -12.95 -5.82
N LEU A 114 -5.08 -12.06 -6.77
CA LEU A 114 -6.27 -11.97 -7.61
C LEU A 114 -5.86 -11.99 -9.09
N ASP A 115 -6.71 -12.53 -9.93
CA ASP A 115 -6.56 -12.37 -11.37
C ASP A 115 -6.85 -10.92 -11.77
N PHE A 116 -6.31 -10.52 -12.92
CA PHE A 116 -6.46 -9.17 -13.44
C PHE A 116 -7.74 -9.04 -14.27
N ASP A 117 -8.76 -8.43 -13.68
CA ASP A 117 -10.03 -8.17 -14.35
C ASP A 117 -10.70 -6.87 -13.84
N ARG A 118 -11.93 -6.64 -14.29
CA ARG A 118 -12.72 -5.48 -13.87
C ARG A 118 -13.09 -5.53 -12.38
N ALA A 119 -13.26 -6.73 -11.81
CA ALA A 119 -13.54 -6.91 -10.39
C ALA A 119 -12.32 -6.56 -9.53
N THR A 120 -11.09 -6.62 -10.06
CA THR A 120 -9.87 -6.18 -9.35
C THR A 120 -9.97 -4.73 -8.86
N VAL A 121 -10.55 -3.82 -9.66
CA VAL A 121 -10.72 -2.41 -9.26
C VAL A 121 -11.75 -2.25 -8.14
N GLU A 122 -12.87 -2.97 -8.23
CA GLU A 122 -13.93 -2.94 -7.21
C GLU A 122 -13.44 -3.56 -5.90
N HIS A 123 -12.68 -4.65 -5.98
CA HIS A 123 -12.04 -5.27 -4.83
C HIS A 123 -11.03 -4.32 -4.18
N PHE A 124 -10.18 -3.67 -4.97
CA PHE A 124 -9.27 -2.67 -4.44
C PHE A 124 -10.01 -1.54 -3.71
N ARG A 125 -11.07 -0.99 -4.29
CA ARG A 125 -11.88 0.07 -3.63
C ARG A 125 -12.40 -0.40 -2.29
N THR A 126 -12.88 -1.64 -2.23
CA THR A 126 -13.38 -2.27 -0.99
C THR A 126 -12.27 -2.38 0.05
N ARG A 127 -11.08 -2.82 -0.35
CA ARG A 127 -9.92 -2.96 0.55
C ARG A 127 -9.35 -1.60 0.97
N LEU A 128 -9.35 -0.59 0.10
CA LEU A 128 -8.96 0.78 0.43
C LEU A 128 -9.95 1.42 1.42
N HIS A 129 -11.24 1.11 1.32
CA HIS A 129 -12.24 1.55 2.30
C HIS A 129 -12.08 0.84 3.66
N ALA A 130 -11.75 -0.46 3.66
CA ALA A 130 -11.39 -1.17 4.88
C ALA A 130 -10.13 -0.59 5.53
N PHE A 131 -9.12 -0.25 4.71
CA PHE A 131 -7.91 0.44 5.15
C PHE A 131 -8.21 1.78 5.82
N GLU A 132 -9.03 2.61 5.16
CA GLU A 132 -9.50 3.88 5.71
C GLU A 132 -10.16 3.69 7.08
N THR A 133 -11.12 2.76 7.15
CA THR A 133 -11.88 2.48 8.36
C THR A 133 -10.96 2.03 9.50
N GLY A 134 -10.07 1.06 9.23
CA GLY A 134 -9.13 0.57 10.23
C GLY A 134 -8.16 1.66 10.71
N CYS A 135 -7.67 2.52 9.82
CA CYS A 135 -6.82 3.65 10.19
C CYS A 135 -7.55 4.68 11.07
N ARG A 136 -8.84 4.92 10.82
CA ARG A 136 -9.68 5.83 11.62
C ARG A 136 -10.07 5.26 12.98
N CYS A 137 -10.27 3.95 13.08
CA CYS A 137 -10.70 3.29 14.31
C CYS A 137 -9.59 3.13 15.35
N LEU A 138 -8.33 3.37 14.98
CA LEU A 138 -7.25 3.34 15.95
C LEU A 138 -7.43 4.45 16.99
N PRO A 139 -7.23 4.15 18.28
CA PRO A 139 -7.37 5.15 19.33
C PRO A 139 -6.38 6.30 19.06
N ILE A 140 -6.93 7.44 18.65
CA ILE A 140 -6.22 8.71 18.68
C ILE A 140 -6.09 9.03 20.16
N ALA A 141 -4.88 8.89 20.71
CA ALA A 141 -4.62 9.35 22.06
C ALA A 141 -4.97 10.84 22.08
N ARG A 142 -6.12 11.19 22.68
CA ARG A 142 -6.51 12.57 22.88
C ARG A 142 -5.50 13.15 23.86
N ALA A 143 -4.79 14.20 23.44
CA ALA A 143 -4.04 15.05 24.35
C ALA A 143 -5.00 15.48 25.47
N ALA A 144 -4.63 15.15 26.71
CA ALA A 144 -5.35 15.54 27.92
C ALA A 144 -4.98 16.97 28.33
#